data_AF-D3JYA4-F1
#
_entry.id   AF-D3JYA4-F1
#
_cell.length_a   1.000
_cell.length_b   1.000
_cell.length_c   1.000
_cell.angle_alpha   90.00
_cell.angle_beta   90.00
_cell.angle_gamma   90.00
#
_symmetry.space_group_name_H-M   'P 1'
#
loop_
_entity.id
_entity.type
_entity.pdbx_description
1 polymer ?
#
loop_
_entity_poly.entity_id
_entity_poly.type
_entity_poly.pdbx_seq_one_letter_code
_entity_poly.pdbx_strand_id
1 'polypeptide(L)'
;LGVSYHFEDVIEEQLDRIFKAQLHVFEHKDCDLYTISLAFRVLRQHGFKMSTDVFNKFKDTDGNFKSSLLTDAKGLLSLYEATHLSLPGEDILDEA
;
A
#
# COMPACT_ATOMS: atom_id res chain seq x y z
N LEU A 1 -1.82 -19.13 3.26
CA LEU A 1 -1.34 -20.31 4.03
C LEU A 1 -2.14 -20.53 5.32
N GLY A 2 -2.82 -19.51 5.87
CA GLY A 2 -3.74 -19.71 7.00
C GLY A 2 -3.05 -20.01 8.34
N VAL A 3 -1.79 -19.60 8.48
CA VAL A 3 -0.95 -19.90 9.65
C VAL A 3 -0.63 -18.66 10.50
N SER A 4 -1.19 -17.49 10.17
CA SER A 4 -0.88 -16.22 10.84
C SER A 4 -1.21 -16.24 12.33
N TYR A 5 -2.23 -16.99 12.74
CA TYR A 5 -2.64 -17.12 14.15
C TYR A 5 -1.58 -17.74 15.07
N HIS A 6 -0.56 -18.41 14.52
CA HIS A 6 0.59 -18.90 15.30
C HIS A 6 1.62 -17.81 15.61
N PHE A 7 1.54 -16.68 14.93
CA PHE A 7 2.56 -15.62 14.95
C PHE A 7 1.94 -14.25 15.18
N GLU A 8 0.72 -14.16 15.71
CA GLU A 8 -0.06 -12.92 15.83
C GLU A 8 0.74 -11.81 16.51
N ASP A 9 1.26 -12.07 17.72
CA ASP A 9 2.08 -11.12 18.48
C ASP A 9 3.32 -10.64 17.69
N VAL A 10 3.99 -11.57 17.01
CA VAL A 10 5.21 -11.28 16.24
C VAL A 10 4.88 -10.44 15.01
N ILE A 11 3.79 -10.76 14.31
CA ILE A 11 3.30 -10.02 13.15
C ILE A 11 2.95 -8.60 13.59
N GLU A 12 2.20 -8.45 14.67
CA GLU A 12 1.75 -7.15 15.18
C GLU A 12 2.95 -6.28 15.61
N GLU A 13 3.93 -6.86 16.30
CA GLU A 13 5.18 -6.16 16.65
C GLU A 13 5.96 -5.69 15.40
N GLN A 14 6.08 -6.54 14.37
CA GLN A 14 6.78 -6.14 13.14
C GLN A 14 6.02 -5.06 12.38
N LEU A 15 4.68 -5.14 12.32
CA LEU A 15 3.86 -4.14 11.65
C LEU A 15 3.92 -2.78 12.35
N ASP A 16 3.90 -2.76 13.69
CA ASP A 16 4.09 -1.53 14.47
C ASP A 16 5.46 -0.89 14.19
N ARG A 17 6.52 -1.68 14.11
CA ARG A 17 7.87 -1.20 13.74
C ARG A 17 7.91 -0.63 12.32
N ILE A 18 7.30 -1.30 11.35
CA ILE A 18 7.22 -0.83 9.96
C ILE A 18 6.40 0.45 9.89
N PHE A 19 5.25 0.52 10.56
CA PHE A 19 4.39 1.69 10.59
C PHE A 19 5.10 2.91 11.21
N LYS A 20 5.86 2.71 12.29
CA LYS A 20 6.68 3.78 12.88
C LYS A 20 7.80 4.26 11.97
N ALA A 21 8.37 3.37 11.14
CA ALA A 21 9.38 3.71 10.15
C ALA A 21 8.79 4.28 8.83
N GLN A 22 7.46 4.24 8.65
CA GLN A 22 6.79 4.47 7.37
C GLN A 22 7.08 5.84 6.75
N LEU A 23 7.22 6.88 7.59
CA LEU A 23 7.46 8.26 7.17
C LEU A 23 8.77 8.41 6.38
N HIS A 24 9.74 7.53 6.58
CA HIS A 24 11.01 7.55 5.85
C HIS A 24 11.11 6.49 4.76
N VAL A 25 10.40 5.37 4.90
CA VAL A 25 10.57 4.21 4.01
C VAL A 25 9.76 4.33 2.73
N PHE A 26 8.48 4.71 2.80
CA PHE A 26 7.59 4.65 1.63
C PHE A 26 7.65 5.90 0.74
N GLU A 27 8.15 7.02 1.30
CA GLU A 27 8.54 8.21 0.53
C GLU A 27 9.83 7.99 -0.28
N HIS A 28 10.60 6.93 0.01
CA HIS A 28 11.79 6.60 -0.75
C HIS A 28 11.43 6.27 -2.21
N LYS A 29 12.23 6.79 -3.14
CA LYS A 29 12.01 6.65 -4.59
C LYS A 29 12.05 5.19 -5.06
N ASP A 30 12.73 4.32 -4.31
CA ASP A 30 12.97 2.93 -4.71
C ASP A 30 11.81 1.97 -4.39
N CYS A 31 10.82 2.39 -3.60
CA CYS A 31 9.65 1.53 -3.35
C CYS A 31 8.72 1.52 -4.56
N ASP A 32 8.66 0.37 -5.24
CA ASP A 32 7.77 0.13 -6.38
C ASP A 32 6.29 0.01 -5.99
N LEU A 33 5.41 -0.05 -7.01
CA LEU A 33 3.96 -0.12 -6.82
C LEU A 33 3.55 -1.37 -6.06
N TYR A 34 4.17 -2.50 -6.36
CA TYR A 34 3.95 -3.76 -5.65
C TYR A 34 4.21 -3.64 -4.14
N THR A 35 5.37 -3.10 -3.77
CA THR A 35 5.82 -2.99 -2.38
C THR A 35 4.89 -2.10 -1.58
N ILE A 36 4.51 -0.94 -2.13
CA ILE A 36 3.60 -0.01 -1.44
C ILE A 36 2.21 -0.58 -1.32
N SER A 37 1.66 -1.15 -2.39
CA SER A 37 0.30 -1.71 -2.36
C SER A 37 0.19 -2.87 -1.38
N LEU A 38 1.21 -3.72 -1.32
CA LEU A 38 1.27 -4.83 -0.35
C LEU A 38 1.37 -4.30 1.10
N ALA A 39 2.29 -3.37 1.36
CA ALA A 39 2.45 -2.79 2.69
C ALA A 39 1.16 -2.09 3.16
N PHE A 40 0.55 -1.29 2.27
CA PHE A 40 -0.73 -0.64 2.50
C PHE A 40 -1.82 -1.64 2.86
N ARG A 41 -1.96 -2.72 2.07
CA ARG A 41 -2.95 -3.76 2.30
C ARG A 41 -2.76 -4.43 3.66
N VAL A 42 -1.54 -4.88 3.96
CA VAL A 42 -1.24 -5.57 5.23
C VAL A 42 -1.44 -4.66 6.43
N LEU A 43 -0.95 -3.42 6.38
CA LEU A 43 -1.08 -2.48 7.49
C LEU A 43 -2.55 -2.17 7.80
N ARG A 44 -3.36 -1.87 6.77
CA ARG A 44 -4.79 -1.59 6.97
C ARG A 44 -5.57 -2.80 7.45
N GLN A 45 -5.26 -4.01 6.98
CA GLN A 45 -5.88 -5.25 7.46
C GLN A 45 -5.63 -5.48 8.95
N HIS A 46 -4.52 -4.98 9.49
CA HIS A 46 -4.16 -5.03 10.90
C HIS A 46 -4.51 -3.75 11.68
N GLY A 47 -5.33 -2.86 11.11
CA GLY A 47 -5.84 -1.67 11.82
C GLY A 47 -4.92 -0.44 11.78
N PHE A 48 -3.79 -0.51 11.10
CA PHE A 48 -2.90 0.65 10.92
C PHE A 48 -3.40 1.53 9.77
N LYS A 49 -3.79 2.77 10.09
CA LYS A 49 -4.26 3.74 9.10
C LYS A 49 -3.10 4.34 8.31
N MET A 50 -2.67 3.66 7.25
CA MET A 50 -1.75 4.20 6.25
C MET A 50 -2.48 5.18 5.31
N SER A 51 -1.89 6.36 5.06
CA SER A 51 -2.47 7.35 4.12
C SER A 51 -2.43 6.82 2.69
N THR A 52 -3.45 7.16 1.89
CA THR A 52 -3.48 6.85 0.46
C THR A 52 -2.55 7.76 -0.35
N ASP A 53 -2.01 8.83 0.25
CA ASP A 53 -1.07 9.74 -0.40
C ASP A 53 0.22 9.05 -0.85
N VAL A 54 0.55 7.88 -0.28
CA VAL A 54 1.67 7.04 -0.72
C VAL A 54 1.57 6.66 -2.21
N PHE A 55 0.37 6.67 -2.78
CA PHE A 55 0.14 6.38 -4.19
C PHE A 55 0.37 7.58 -5.11
N ASN A 56 0.43 8.82 -4.59
CA ASN A 56 0.62 10.03 -5.40
C ASN A 56 1.90 10.00 -6.24
N LYS A 57 2.96 9.32 -5.79
CA LYS A 57 4.20 9.20 -6.56
C LYS A 57 4.06 8.38 -7.84
N PHE A 58 3.00 7.59 -7.95
CA PHE A 58 2.63 6.81 -9.13
C PHE A 58 1.73 7.59 -10.09
N LYS A 59 1.35 8.82 -9.74
CA LYS A 59 0.59 9.72 -10.60
C LYS A 59 1.48 10.65 -11.42
N ASP A 60 1.01 11.00 -12.60
CA ASP A 60 1.64 11.98 -13.49
C ASP A 60 1.24 13.43 -13.12
N THR A 61 1.67 14.40 -13.93
CA THR A 61 1.37 15.83 -13.69
C THR A 61 -0.10 16.19 -13.87
N ASP A 62 -0.86 15.36 -14.59
CA ASP A 62 -2.28 15.53 -14.84
C ASP A 62 -3.14 14.87 -13.75
N GLY A 63 -2.48 14.18 -12.80
CA GLY A 63 -3.12 13.51 -11.68
C GLY A 63 -3.59 12.09 -11.98
N ASN A 64 -3.26 11.52 -13.16
CA ASN A 64 -3.61 10.15 -13.53
C ASN A 64 -2.49 9.18 -13.16
N PHE A 65 -2.80 7.90 -12.95
CA PHE A 65 -1.77 6.87 -12.81
C PHE A 65 -0.89 6.77 -14.07
N LYS A 66 0.43 6.78 -13.86
CA LYS A 66 1.43 6.76 -14.95
C LYS A 66 1.23 5.55 -15.87
N SER A 67 1.20 5.78 -17.17
CA SER A 67 1.12 4.71 -18.19
C SER A 67 2.28 3.73 -18.13
N SER A 68 3.43 4.12 -17.57
CA SER A 68 4.57 3.23 -17.33
C SER A 68 4.25 2.06 -16.37
N LEU A 69 3.17 2.15 -15.59
CA LEU A 69 2.74 1.08 -14.67
C LEU A 69 2.06 -0.08 -15.41
N LEU A 70 1.60 0.12 -16.65
CA LEU A 70 0.92 -0.90 -17.45
C LEU A 70 1.79 -2.16 -17.68
N THR A 71 3.11 -2.03 -17.59
CA THR A 71 4.04 -3.15 -17.70
C THR A 71 4.26 -3.90 -16.38
N ASP A 72 3.84 -3.35 -15.24
CA ASP A 72 3.95 -3.97 -13.92
C ASP A 72 2.64 -4.64 -13.50
N ALA A 73 2.34 -5.77 -14.13
CA ALA A 73 1.12 -6.54 -13.83
C ALA A 73 1.01 -6.94 -12.35
N LYS A 74 2.14 -7.16 -11.67
CA LYS A 74 2.17 -7.55 -10.25
C LYS A 74 1.85 -6.37 -9.34
N GLY A 75 2.41 -5.20 -9.64
CA GLY A 75 2.07 -3.94 -8.97
C GLY A 75 0.59 -3.59 -9.14
N LEU A 76 0.07 -3.67 -10.36
CA LEU A 76 -1.34 -3.40 -10.65
C LEU A 76 -2.29 -4.35 -9.92
N LEU A 77 -2.00 -5.65 -9.92
CA LEU A 77 -2.82 -6.61 -9.16
C LEU A 77 -2.80 -6.30 -7.66
N SER A 78 -1.63 -5.92 -7.13
CA SER A 78 -1.52 -5.58 -5.71
C SER A 78 -2.23 -4.27 -5.37
N LEU A 79 -2.21 -3.29 -6.27
CA LEU A 79 -2.97 -2.04 -6.15
C LEU A 79 -4.47 -2.33 -6.14
N TYR A 80 -4.96 -3.13 -7.09
CA TYR A 80 -6.35 -3.55 -7.14
C TYR A 80 -6.80 -4.26 -5.85
N GLU A 81 -5.97 -5.14 -5.27
CA GLU A 81 -6.28 -5.74 -3.97
C GLU A 81 -6.34 -4.70 -2.84
N ALA A 82 -5.52 -3.64 -2.91
CA ALA A 82 -5.47 -2.58 -1.91
C ALA A 82 -6.70 -1.65 -1.97
N THR A 83 -7.30 -1.41 -3.14
CA THR A 83 -8.49 -0.55 -3.28
C THR A 83 -9.70 -1.09 -2.51
N HIS A 84 -9.76 -2.40 -2.27
CA HIS A 84 -10.81 -3.04 -1.46
C HIS A 84 -10.76 -2.66 0.03
N LEU A 85 -9.73 -1.93 0.47
CA LEU A 85 -9.57 -1.38 1.81
C LEU A 85 -9.79 0.14 1.84
N SER A 86 -10.41 0.70 0.79
CA SER A 86 -10.77 2.11 0.69
C SER A 86 -11.78 2.51 1.78
N LEU A 87 -11.60 3.73 2.30
CA LEU A 87 -12.51 4.39 3.22
C LEU A 87 -13.22 5.55 2.50
N PRO A 88 -14.42 5.97 2.95
CA PRO A 88 -15.11 7.10 2.35
C PRO A 88 -14.24 8.36 2.30
N GLY A 89 -14.12 8.97 1.12
CA GLY A 89 -13.31 10.17 0.87
C GLY A 89 -11.88 9.90 0.41
N GLU A 90 -11.55 8.66 0.06
CA GLU A 90 -10.24 8.26 -0.48
C GLU A 90 -10.27 8.08 -2.00
N ASP A 91 -10.61 9.15 -2.73
CA ASP A 91 -10.87 9.16 -4.18
C ASP A 91 -9.73 8.53 -5.01
N ILE A 92 -8.48 8.60 -4.55
CA ILE A 92 -7.32 7.99 -5.23
C ILE A 92 -7.41 6.46 -5.35
N LEU A 93 -8.10 5.80 -4.42
CA LEU A 93 -8.34 4.35 -4.47
C LEU A 93 -9.56 3.98 -5.31
N ASP A 94 -10.49 4.93 -5.49
CA ASP A 94 -11.64 4.74 -6.37
C ASP A 94 -11.24 4.93 -7.85
N GLU A 95 -10.23 5.76 -8.11
CA GLU A 95 -9.61 5.93 -9.43
C GLU A 95 -8.71 4.76 -9.84
N ALA A 96 -8.08 4.09 -8.87
CA ALA A 96 -7.10 3.02 -9.06
C ALA A 96 -7.73 1.70 -9.54
#